data_AF-A0A933CU50-F1
#
_entry.id   AF-A0A933CU50-F1
#
_cell.length_a   1.000
_cell.length_b   1.000
_cell.length_c   1.000
_cell.angle_alpha   90.00
_cell.angle_beta   90.00
_cell.angle_gamma   90.00
#
_symmetry.space_group_name_H-M   'P 1'
#
loop_
_entity.id
_entity.type
_entity.pdbx_description
1 polymer ?
#
loop_
_entity_poly.entity_id
_entity_poly.type
_entity_poly.pdbx_seq_one_letter_code
_entity_poly.pdbx_strand_id
1 'polypeptide(L)'
;MSYRLLVMKQGVVGWVGMLLAMVVFAPESYSAQSLSNEICLSCHGAPGLEKKRDGKTIPLHVDAGRFSRSVHGPLGCLSCHSGIKEIPHGPEVKRVQCGLCHAEPYKVYAQSIHGKASSKGDKDAATCDDCHGTHDIFPINNPDSRVYPLNLPRTCGVCHGDPELAKRHRIPVVNAYQLYMDSIHGRALSKSGLLVAAHCSSCHGSHEIRPKRDPESKVNRTNVPSTCGTCHAGVLAEYFGSVHGQAVKDGSAVAPVCVDCHTTHEIRRVETPLWKLEIVKECGTCHRESLRTYRDTFHGQVTTLGFIRVARCSDCHGSHRILRASDPLSSISPKNLVSTCQKCHPKANANFAQFSPHADFTDKERNPGLYYAAIFMKTLLIGVFAFFGLHTFLWLLRSTIEIWGGRKRRQATEDSDEEENKDEPPGS
;
A
#
# COMPACT_ATOMS: atom_id res chain seq x y z
N MET A 1 36.36 92.20 -36.04
CA MET A 1 37.06 91.36 -37.03
C MET A 1 36.04 90.35 -37.56
N SER A 2 35.29 90.74 -38.58
CA SER A 2 35.58 90.48 -40.01
C SER A 2 35.04 89.11 -40.42
N TYR A 3 33.75 89.02 -40.78
CA TYR A 3 33.14 89.26 -42.11
C TYR A 3 33.26 88.04 -43.03
N ARG A 4 32.15 87.76 -43.74
CA ARG A 4 31.96 87.14 -45.08
C ARG A 4 30.79 86.13 -45.02
N LEU A 5 29.79 86.11 -45.91
CA LEU A 5 29.45 86.91 -47.09
C LEU A 5 28.02 86.49 -47.54
N LEU A 6 27.17 87.46 -47.93
CA LEU A 6 26.34 87.52 -49.18
C LEU A 6 25.35 86.35 -49.50
N VAL A 7 24.10 86.50 -49.98
CA VAL A 7 23.43 87.30 -51.06
C VAL A 7 21.90 87.10 -50.84
N MET A 8 21.04 88.11 -50.67
CA MET A 8 20.32 88.94 -51.66
C MET A 8 19.15 88.28 -52.44
N LYS A 9 18.05 89.07 -52.53
CA LYS A 9 16.84 89.05 -53.42
C LYS A 9 15.62 88.28 -52.89
N GLN A 10 14.62 88.98 -52.34
CA GLN A 10 13.53 89.77 -52.99
C GLN A 10 12.46 88.90 -53.65
N GLY A 11 11.20 89.06 -53.18
CA GLY A 11 10.03 88.86 -54.04
C GLY A 11 8.76 88.35 -53.34
N VAL A 12 7.73 89.20 -53.42
CA VAL A 12 6.31 88.83 -53.67
C VAL A 12 5.39 88.61 -52.46
N VAL A 13 4.65 89.69 -52.14
CA VAL A 13 3.17 89.81 -52.08
C VAL A 13 2.36 88.66 -51.48
N GLY A 14 1.51 88.96 -50.48
CA GLY A 14 0.27 88.21 -50.26
C GLY A 14 -0.38 88.34 -48.89
N TRP A 15 -1.18 89.40 -48.73
CA TRP A 15 -2.46 89.50 -48.02
C TRP A 15 -2.98 88.31 -47.17
N VAL A 16 -3.27 88.65 -45.90
CA VAL A 16 -4.53 88.44 -45.14
C VAL A 16 -5.19 87.06 -45.19
N GLY A 17 -5.31 86.42 -44.02
CA GLY A 17 -6.17 85.25 -43.84
C GLY A 17 -6.26 84.77 -42.39
N MET A 18 -6.98 85.52 -41.56
CA MET A 18 -7.41 85.16 -40.21
C MET A 18 -8.21 83.84 -40.23
N LEU A 19 -7.62 82.75 -39.75
CA LEU A 19 -8.26 81.43 -39.66
C LEU A 19 -8.68 81.14 -38.21
N LEU A 20 -10.00 80.96 -38.05
CA LEU A 20 -10.68 80.44 -36.87
C LEU A 20 -10.02 79.15 -36.34
N ALA A 21 -9.73 79.12 -35.04
CA ALA A 21 -9.43 77.88 -34.32
C ALA A 21 -10.72 77.06 -34.12
N MET A 22 -10.95 76.06 -34.97
CA MET A 22 -11.88 74.97 -34.69
C MET A 22 -11.22 73.99 -33.73
N VAL A 23 -11.71 73.94 -32.50
CA VAL A 23 -11.45 72.85 -31.56
C VAL A 23 -12.15 71.61 -32.09
N VAL A 24 -11.39 70.73 -32.75
CA VAL A 24 -11.82 69.40 -33.14
C VAL A 24 -11.84 68.53 -31.88
N PHE A 25 -13.03 68.26 -31.34
CA PHE A 25 -13.24 67.16 -30.41
C PHE A 25 -13.01 65.86 -31.19
N ALA A 26 -11.84 65.25 -31.02
CA ALA A 26 -11.62 63.87 -31.41
C ALA A 26 -12.50 62.98 -30.51
N PRO A 27 -13.35 62.09 -31.06
CA PRO A 27 -14.00 61.10 -30.23
C PRO A 27 -12.91 60.17 -29.70
N GLU A 28 -12.76 60.12 -28.37
CA GLU A 28 -12.05 59.04 -27.71
C GLU A 28 -12.63 57.73 -28.22
N SER A 29 -11.83 57.05 -29.03
CA SER A 29 -12.12 55.70 -29.43
C SER A 29 -12.05 54.89 -28.14
N TYR A 30 -13.21 54.51 -27.60
CA TYR A 30 -13.31 53.41 -26.63
C TYR A 30 -12.72 52.19 -27.33
N SER A 31 -11.40 52.03 -27.21
CA SER A 31 -10.71 50.82 -27.58
C SER A 31 -11.41 49.72 -26.79
N ALA A 32 -11.92 48.71 -27.48
CA ALA A 32 -12.51 47.53 -26.86
C ALA A 32 -11.50 47.02 -25.83
N GLN A 33 -11.74 47.32 -24.55
CA GLN A 33 -10.83 46.99 -23.48
C GLN A 33 -10.84 45.47 -23.40
N SER A 34 -9.76 44.85 -23.88
CA SER A 34 -9.55 43.42 -23.71
C SER A 34 -9.76 43.12 -22.23
N LEU A 35 -10.70 42.24 -21.90
CA LEU A 35 -10.99 41.86 -20.51
C LEU A 35 -9.67 41.51 -19.82
N SER A 36 -9.25 42.37 -18.90
CA SER A 36 -7.97 42.24 -18.21
C SER A 36 -8.13 41.38 -16.96
N ASN A 37 -7.01 40.89 -16.42
CA ASN A 37 -7.03 40.07 -15.21
C ASN A 37 -7.59 40.84 -14.01
N GLU A 38 -7.36 42.15 -13.94
CA GLU A 38 -7.85 43.04 -12.90
C GLU A 38 -9.38 43.06 -12.87
N ILE A 39 -10.03 43.04 -14.03
CA ILE A 39 -11.50 42.99 -14.12
C ILE A 39 -12.02 41.67 -13.55
N CYS A 40 -11.40 40.54 -13.92
CA CYS A 40 -11.78 39.24 -13.35
C CYS A 40 -11.59 39.21 -11.82
N LEU A 41 -10.46 39.72 -11.33
CA LEU A 41 -10.12 39.75 -9.92
C LEU A 41 -10.92 40.78 -9.11
N SER A 42 -11.55 41.79 -9.73
CA SER A 42 -12.45 42.71 -9.03
C SER A 42 -13.65 41.99 -8.39
N CYS A 43 -14.11 40.89 -9.01
CA CYS A 43 -15.20 40.05 -8.50
C CYS A 43 -14.69 38.74 -7.88
N HIS A 44 -13.70 38.09 -8.50
CA HIS A 44 -13.17 36.79 -8.04
C HIS A 44 -12.04 36.91 -7.01
N GLY A 45 -11.41 38.07 -6.88
CA GLY A 45 -10.27 38.28 -5.96
C GLY A 45 -10.68 38.48 -4.51
N ALA A 46 -11.96 38.71 -4.22
CA ALA A 46 -12.50 38.79 -2.87
C ALA A 46 -13.21 37.49 -2.47
N PRO A 47 -13.13 37.06 -1.19
CA PRO A 47 -13.93 35.95 -0.70
C PRO A 47 -15.42 36.33 -0.65
N GLY A 48 -16.30 35.32 -0.68
CA GLY A 48 -17.75 35.49 -0.52
C GLY A 48 -18.58 35.25 -1.79
N LEU A 49 -17.96 35.24 -2.97
CA LEU A 49 -18.64 34.82 -4.20
C LEU A 49 -18.68 33.29 -4.29
N GLU A 50 -19.87 32.73 -4.47
CA GLU A 50 -20.09 31.28 -4.46
C GLU A 50 -21.08 30.86 -5.54
N LYS A 51 -21.01 29.60 -5.95
CA LYS A 51 -22.06 28.97 -6.76
C LYS A 51 -22.46 27.62 -6.18
N LYS A 52 -23.71 27.22 -6.44
CA LYS A 52 -24.17 25.85 -6.17
C LYS A 52 -23.96 24.98 -7.40
N ARG A 53 -23.34 23.81 -7.23
CA ARG A 53 -23.23 22.78 -8.26
C ARG A 53 -23.41 21.42 -7.60
N ASP A 54 -24.30 20.59 -8.14
CA ASP A 54 -24.59 19.23 -7.62
C ASP A 54 -24.88 19.23 -6.10
N GLY A 55 -25.61 20.24 -5.61
CA GLY A 55 -25.95 20.38 -4.20
C GLY A 55 -24.82 20.87 -3.28
N LYS A 56 -23.60 21.08 -3.81
CA LYS A 56 -22.45 21.62 -3.06
C LYS A 56 -22.25 23.10 -3.36
N THR A 57 -21.96 23.88 -2.32
CA THR A 57 -21.51 25.26 -2.43
C THR A 57 -20.03 25.29 -2.79
N ILE A 58 -19.68 25.94 -3.90
CA ILE A 58 -18.31 26.06 -4.40
C ILE A 58 -17.91 27.54 -4.33
N PRO A 59 -16.85 27.89 -3.58
CA PRO A 59 -16.31 29.24 -3.59
C PRO A 59 -15.71 29.55 -4.96
N LEU A 60 -15.97 30.75 -5.46
CA LEU A 60 -15.46 31.28 -6.72
C LEU A 60 -14.26 32.22 -6.53
N HIS A 61 -13.74 32.29 -5.31
CA HIS A 61 -12.59 33.10 -4.95
C HIS A 61 -11.29 32.57 -5.58
N VAL A 62 -10.48 33.48 -6.09
CA VAL A 62 -9.14 33.26 -6.61
C VAL A 62 -8.15 34.12 -5.81
N ASP A 63 -7.20 33.47 -5.15
CA ASP A 63 -6.08 34.17 -4.50
C ASP A 63 -5.09 34.64 -5.58
N ALA A 64 -5.12 35.94 -5.86
CA ALA A 64 -4.26 36.57 -6.87
C ALA A 64 -2.75 36.41 -6.56
N GLY A 65 -2.38 36.40 -5.28
CA GLY A 65 -1.01 36.20 -4.84
C GLY A 65 -0.52 34.79 -5.10
N ARG A 66 -1.35 33.77 -4.87
CA ARG A 66 -1.03 32.38 -5.21
C ARG A 66 -1.04 32.14 -6.72
N PHE A 67 -2.03 32.68 -7.44
CA PHE A 67 -2.13 32.53 -8.89
C PHE A 67 -0.92 33.11 -9.62
N SER A 68 -0.50 34.33 -9.26
CA SER A 68 0.69 34.97 -9.86
C SER A 68 2.00 34.18 -9.64
N ARG A 69 2.08 33.36 -8.58
CA ARG A 69 3.21 32.46 -8.31
C ARG A 69 3.06 31.06 -8.93
N SER A 70 1.90 30.75 -9.52
CA SER A 70 1.66 29.48 -10.20
C SER A 70 2.43 29.41 -11.53
N VAL A 71 2.55 28.21 -12.11
CA VAL A 71 3.16 28.03 -13.45
C VAL A 71 2.39 28.75 -14.55
N HIS A 72 1.11 29.06 -14.31
CA HIS A 72 0.24 29.80 -15.21
C HIS A 72 0.10 31.28 -14.84
N GLY A 73 0.82 31.77 -13.81
CA GLY A 73 0.76 33.16 -13.37
C GLY A 73 1.04 34.21 -14.46
N PRO A 74 1.95 33.94 -15.43
CA PRO A 74 2.15 34.84 -16.57
C PRO A 74 0.99 34.89 -17.58
N LEU A 75 0.00 33.98 -17.48
CA LEU A 75 -1.13 33.91 -18.39
C LEU A 75 -2.28 34.81 -17.93
N GLY A 76 -3.07 35.27 -18.90
CA GLY A 76 -4.34 35.94 -18.62
C GLY A 76 -5.42 34.94 -18.19
N CYS A 77 -6.43 35.38 -17.43
CA CYS A 77 -7.57 34.54 -17.03
C CYS A 77 -8.26 33.91 -18.26
N LEU A 78 -8.40 34.68 -19.34
CA LEU A 78 -9.00 34.24 -20.60
C LEU A 78 -8.18 33.19 -21.37
N SER A 79 -6.89 33.01 -21.05
CA SER A 79 -6.07 31.94 -21.66
C SER A 79 -6.62 30.55 -21.30
N CYS A 80 -7.16 30.39 -20.09
CA CYS A 80 -7.82 29.17 -19.65
C CYS A 80 -9.35 29.26 -19.78
N HIS A 81 -9.92 30.44 -19.50
CA HIS A 81 -11.34 30.72 -19.57
C HIS A 81 -11.77 31.33 -20.91
N SER A 82 -11.30 30.77 -22.02
CA SER A 82 -11.53 31.29 -23.38
C SER A 82 -12.99 31.34 -23.82
N GLY A 83 -13.90 30.69 -23.09
CA GLY A 83 -15.34 30.74 -23.33
C GLY A 83 -16.04 32.00 -22.81
N ILE A 84 -15.37 32.84 -22.02
CA ILE A 84 -15.95 34.07 -21.46
C ILE A 84 -15.80 35.20 -22.49
N LYS A 85 -16.92 35.76 -22.92
CA LYS A 85 -16.98 36.84 -23.93
C LYS A 85 -17.59 38.15 -23.42
N GLU A 86 -18.26 38.11 -22.28
CA GLU A 86 -18.96 39.24 -21.67
C GLU A 86 -18.80 39.18 -20.15
N ILE A 87 -18.76 40.34 -19.49
CA ILE A 87 -18.76 40.47 -18.02
C ILE A 87 -19.83 41.51 -17.64
N PRO A 88 -20.71 41.24 -16.65
CA PRO A 88 -20.81 39.99 -15.88
C PRO A 88 -21.21 38.81 -16.77
N HIS A 89 -20.50 37.68 -16.64
CA HIS A 89 -20.82 36.49 -17.42
C HIS A 89 -21.97 35.72 -16.77
N GLY A 90 -22.70 34.92 -17.57
CA GLY A 90 -23.71 33.99 -17.05
C GLY A 90 -23.14 32.97 -16.04
N PRO A 91 -24.01 32.30 -15.26
CA PRO A 91 -23.58 31.36 -14.21
C PRO A 91 -22.90 30.10 -14.77
N GLU A 92 -23.12 29.78 -16.04
CA GLU A 92 -22.63 28.57 -16.69
C GLU A 92 -21.35 28.81 -17.48
N VAL A 93 -20.21 28.80 -16.77
CA VAL A 93 -18.89 28.79 -17.41
C VAL A 93 -18.45 27.34 -17.64
N LYS A 94 -18.05 27.04 -18.89
CA LYS A 94 -17.48 25.73 -19.28
C LYS A 94 -16.22 25.43 -18.46
N ARG A 95 -15.99 24.16 -18.15
CA ARG A 95 -14.76 23.73 -17.47
C ARG A 95 -13.54 23.98 -18.36
N VAL A 96 -12.45 24.40 -17.72
CA VAL A 96 -11.14 24.60 -18.38
C VAL A 96 -10.64 23.25 -18.90
N GLN A 97 -10.14 23.25 -20.14
CA GLN A 97 -9.63 22.05 -20.81
C GLN A 97 -8.10 22.09 -20.87
N CYS A 98 -7.45 21.50 -19.88
CA CYS A 98 -5.99 21.45 -19.78
C CYS A 98 -5.33 20.84 -21.03
N GLY A 99 -6.01 19.87 -21.67
CA GLY A 99 -5.52 19.15 -22.85
C GLY A 99 -5.37 20.00 -24.11
N LEU A 100 -5.93 21.22 -24.16
CA LEU A 100 -5.71 22.14 -25.28
C LEU A 100 -4.25 22.61 -25.38
N CYS A 101 -3.56 22.71 -24.24
CA CYS A 101 -2.13 23.05 -24.19
C CYS A 101 -1.27 21.85 -23.74
N HIS A 102 -1.79 20.97 -22.89
CA HIS A 102 -1.09 19.78 -22.38
C HIS A 102 -1.57 18.50 -23.07
N ALA A 103 -1.42 18.44 -24.39
CA ALA A 103 -1.93 17.34 -25.21
C ALA A 103 -1.35 15.97 -24.80
N GLU A 104 -0.04 15.88 -24.56
CA GLU A 104 0.61 14.61 -24.25
C GLU A 104 0.24 14.08 -22.85
N PRO A 105 0.34 14.86 -21.75
CA PRO A 105 -0.16 14.41 -20.45
C PRO A 105 -1.64 14.03 -20.47
N TYR A 106 -2.47 14.76 -21.24
CA TYR A 106 -3.89 14.45 -21.41
C TYR A 106 -4.10 13.09 -22.08
N LYS A 107 -3.35 12.78 -23.14
CA LYS A 107 -3.40 11.49 -23.85
C LYS A 107 -3.04 10.33 -22.91
N VAL A 108 -2.00 10.51 -22.09
CA VAL A 108 -1.58 9.52 -21.09
C VAL A 108 -2.65 9.35 -20.00
N TYR A 109 -3.17 10.45 -19.46
CA TYR A 109 -4.26 10.44 -18.48
C TYR A 109 -5.51 9.73 -18.98
N ALA A 110 -5.88 9.92 -20.25
CA ALA A 110 -7.04 9.25 -20.86
C ALA A 110 -6.94 7.71 -20.86
N GLN A 111 -5.73 7.16 -20.76
CA GLN A 111 -5.49 5.71 -20.67
C GLN A 111 -5.62 5.17 -19.25
N SER A 112 -5.52 6.04 -18.24
CA SER A 112 -5.60 5.69 -16.82
C SER A 112 -7.01 5.24 -16.41
N ILE A 113 -7.12 4.63 -15.23
CA ILE A 113 -8.40 4.26 -14.65
C ILE A 113 -9.27 5.51 -14.38
N HIS A 114 -8.68 6.62 -13.94
CA HIS A 114 -9.40 7.88 -13.71
C HIS A 114 -9.88 8.49 -15.02
N GLY A 115 -9.02 8.58 -16.05
CA GLY A 115 -9.42 9.09 -17.36
C GLY A 115 -10.51 8.26 -18.03
N LYS A 116 -10.43 6.92 -17.93
CA LYS A 116 -11.45 6.00 -18.45
C LYS A 116 -12.77 6.06 -17.67
N ALA A 117 -12.74 6.35 -16.36
CA ALA A 117 -13.95 6.53 -15.56
C ALA A 117 -14.59 7.90 -15.85
N SER A 118 -13.77 8.95 -15.93
CA SER A 118 -14.19 10.32 -16.24
C SER A 118 -14.85 10.41 -17.63
N SER A 119 -14.31 9.72 -18.65
CA SER A 119 -14.91 9.69 -19.99
C SER A 119 -16.26 8.97 -20.06
N LYS A 120 -16.56 8.12 -19.06
CA LYS A 120 -17.86 7.46 -18.89
C LYS A 120 -18.85 8.30 -18.06
N GLY A 121 -18.48 9.52 -17.68
CA GLY A 121 -19.32 10.43 -16.90
C GLY A 121 -19.28 10.16 -15.39
N ASP A 122 -18.31 9.40 -14.89
CA ASP A 122 -18.13 9.22 -13.45
C ASP A 122 -17.69 10.53 -12.80
N LYS A 123 -18.53 11.06 -11.92
CA LYS A 123 -18.29 12.33 -11.20
C LYS A 123 -17.26 12.19 -10.08
N ASP A 124 -17.00 10.97 -9.62
CA ASP A 124 -16.02 10.67 -8.57
C ASP A 124 -14.61 10.42 -9.16
N ALA A 125 -14.48 10.34 -10.49
CA ALA A 125 -13.19 10.15 -11.15
C ALA A 125 -12.33 11.43 -11.10
N ALA A 126 -11.13 11.30 -10.55
CA ALA A 126 -10.22 12.42 -10.37
C ALA A 126 -9.78 13.05 -11.70
N THR A 127 -9.92 14.36 -11.86
CA THR A 127 -9.47 15.15 -13.00
C THR A 127 -8.14 15.85 -12.72
N CYS A 128 -7.61 16.59 -13.71
CA CYS A 128 -6.31 17.25 -13.61
C CYS A 128 -6.21 18.17 -12.38
N ASP A 129 -7.28 18.93 -12.12
CA ASP A 129 -7.37 19.91 -11.05
C ASP A 129 -7.51 19.31 -9.64
N ASP A 130 -7.98 18.07 -9.52
CA ASP A 130 -8.01 17.37 -8.23
C ASP A 130 -6.59 17.11 -7.71
N CYS A 131 -5.66 16.80 -8.62
CA CYS A 131 -4.27 16.52 -8.29
C CYS A 131 -3.38 17.77 -8.32
N HIS A 132 -3.54 18.64 -9.33
CA HIS A 132 -2.63 19.78 -9.55
C HIS A 132 -3.13 21.08 -8.91
N GLY A 133 -4.41 21.18 -8.56
CA GLY A 133 -5.06 22.43 -8.17
C GLY A 133 -5.73 23.14 -9.34
N THR A 134 -6.38 24.26 -9.07
CA THR A 134 -7.15 25.03 -10.08
C THR A 134 -6.39 26.28 -10.50
N HIS A 135 -6.25 27.25 -9.60
CA HIS A 135 -5.51 28.50 -9.82
C HIS A 135 -4.17 28.54 -9.08
N ASP A 136 -3.86 27.51 -8.30
CA ASP A 136 -2.65 27.40 -7.49
C ASP A 136 -1.78 26.21 -7.94
N ILE A 137 -1.58 26.10 -9.26
CA ILE A 137 -0.79 25.02 -9.89
C ILE A 137 0.69 25.37 -9.80
N PHE A 138 1.42 24.75 -8.87
CA PHE A 138 2.85 24.96 -8.68
C PHE A 138 3.71 23.84 -9.30
N PRO A 139 4.97 24.12 -9.66
CA PRO A 139 5.93 23.10 -10.11
C PRO A 139 6.05 21.93 -9.13
N ILE A 140 6.35 20.73 -9.63
CA ILE A 140 6.46 19.50 -8.80
C ILE A 140 7.54 19.59 -7.71
N ASN A 141 8.55 20.43 -7.88
CA ASN A 141 9.62 20.65 -6.90
C ASN A 141 9.30 21.77 -5.88
N ASN A 142 8.16 22.44 -6.02
CA ASN A 142 7.71 23.46 -5.08
C ASN A 142 6.97 22.80 -3.90
N PRO A 143 7.36 23.06 -2.64
CA PRO A 143 6.68 22.51 -1.46
C PRO A 143 5.20 22.85 -1.32
N ASP A 144 4.72 23.93 -1.95
CA ASP A 144 3.30 24.31 -1.98
C ASP A 144 2.49 23.51 -3.03
N SER A 145 3.16 22.76 -3.92
CA SER A 145 2.49 21.95 -4.93
C SER A 145 1.80 20.74 -4.30
N ARG A 146 0.56 20.48 -4.71
CA ARG A 146 -0.19 19.29 -4.29
C ARG A 146 0.46 17.98 -4.74
N VAL A 147 1.27 18.03 -5.81
CA VAL A 147 2.00 16.87 -6.34
C VAL A 147 3.47 16.82 -5.87
N TYR A 148 3.88 17.73 -4.98
CA TYR A 148 5.18 17.63 -4.32
C TYR A 148 5.30 16.31 -3.55
N PRO A 149 6.46 15.62 -3.51
CA PRO A 149 6.57 14.30 -2.92
C PRO A 149 5.99 14.16 -1.51
N LEU A 150 6.16 15.15 -0.62
CA LEU A 150 5.57 15.12 0.73
C LEU A 150 4.05 15.29 0.74
N ASN A 151 3.48 15.98 -0.25
CA ASN A 151 2.05 16.28 -0.33
C ASN A 151 1.28 15.21 -1.11
N LEU A 152 1.95 14.51 -2.05
CA LEU A 152 1.32 13.56 -2.96
C LEU A 152 0.50 12.47 -2.26
N PRO A 153 0.95 11.83 -1.15
CA PRO A 153 0.12 10.86 -0.43
C PRO A 153 -1.20 11.47 0.03
N ARG A 154 -1.19 12.71 0.54
CA ARG A 154 -2.40 13.42 0.98
C ARG A 154 -3.31 13.71 -0.22
N THR A 155 -2.75 14.12 -1.36
CA THR A 155 -3.51 14.37 -2.59
C THR A 155 -4.27 13.13 -3.06
N CYS A 156 -3.61 11.96 -3.09
CA CYS A 156 -4.30 10.70 -3.37
C CYS A 156 -5.31 10.34 -2.26
N GLY A 157 -4.95 10.61 -1.01
CA GLY A 157 -5.72 10.27 0.18
C GLY A 157 -7.02 11.05 0.36
N VAL A 158 -7.22 12.18 -0.32
CA VAL A 158 -8.51 12.89 -0.36
C VAL A 158 -9.63 11.94 -0.79
N CYS A 159 -9.34 11.06 -1.75
CA CYS A 159 -10.27 10.06 -2.27
C CYS A 159 -9.93 8.65 -1.79
N HIS A 160 -8.66 8.23 -1.87
CA HIS A 160 -8.23 6.87 -1.51
C HIS A 160 -8.06 6.63 0.01
N GLY A 161 -8.41 7.62 0.84
CA GLY A 161 -8.61 7.46 2.28
C GLY A 161 -10.08 7.37 2.70
N ASP A 162 -11.03 7.53 1.76
CA ASP A 162 -12.47 7.47 2.04
C ASP A 162 -13.01 6.02 1.86
N PRO A 163 -13.42 5.35 2.95
CA PRO A 163 -13.95 3.99 2.88
C PRO A 163 -15.28 3.89 2.12
N GLU A 164 -16.10 4.95 2.13
CA GLU A 164 -17.39 4.95 1.42
C GLU A 164 -17.18 5.07 -0.08
N LEU A 165 -16.25 5.93 -0.52
CA LEU A 165 -15.83 5.97 -1.92
C LEU A 165 -15.30 4.62 -2.38
N ALA A 166 -14.41 4.01 -1.58
CA ALA A 166 -13.84 2.72 -1.90
C ALA A 166 -14.91 1.62 -2.03
N LYS A 167 -15.94 1.64 -1.16
CA LYS A 167 -17.07 0.72 -1.22
C LYS A 167 -17.93 0.94 -2.47
N ARG A 168 -18.29 2.19 -2.79
CA ARG A 168 -19.10 2.52 -3.98
C ARG A 168 -18.41 2.08 -5.28
N HIS A 169 -17.10 2.27 -5.36
CA HIS A 169 -16.30 1.98 -6.56
C HIS A 169 -15.60 0.60 -6.53
N ARG A 170 -15.85 -0.21 -5.50
CA ARG A 170 -15.22 -1.53 -5.29
C ARG A 170 -13.69 -1.48 -5.39
N ILE A 171 -13.10 -0.43 -4.83
CA ILE A 171 -11.64 -0.27 -4.74
C ILE A 171 -11.12 -1.36 -3.79
N PRO A 172 -10.17 -2.22 -4.22
CA PRO A 172 -9.73 -3.36 -3.39
C PRO A 172 -9.11 -2.99 -2.05
N VAL A 173 -8.57 -1.79 -1.92
CA VAL A 173 -7.90 -1.30 -0.72
C VAL A 173 -8.68 -0.11 -0.19
N VAL A 174 -9.45 -0.33 0.88
CA VAL A 174 -10.46 0.60 1.39
C VAL A 174 -9.88 1.90 1.97
N ASN A 175 -8.68 1.83 2.57
CA ASN A 175 -8.01 2.99 3.17
C ASN A 175 -6.51 3.01 2.80
N ALA A 176 -6.23 3.04 1.49
CA ALA A 176 -4.87 2.94 0.98
C ALA A 176 -3.95 4.05 1.52
N TYR A 177 -4.50 5.24 1.78
CA TYR A 177 -3.74 6.35 2.38
C TYR A 177 -3.19 5.99 3.76
N GLN A 178 -4.04 5.57 4.70
CA GLN A 178 -3.60 5.28 6.06
C GLN A 178 -2.61 4.11 6.09
N LEU A 179 -2.92 3.04 5.36
CA LEU A 179 -2.05 1.88 5.24
C LEU A 179 -0.65 2.32 4.78
N TYR A 180 -0.59 3.09 3.69
CA TYR A 180 0.67 3.61 3.15
C TYR A 180 1.42 4.46 4.17
N MET A 181 0.73 5.37 4.87
CA MET A 181 1.36 6.24 5.88
C MET A 181 1.98 5.43 7.04
N ASP A 182 1.38 4.29 7.37
CA ASP A 182 1.88 3.35 8.38
C ASP A 182 3.00 2.43 7.87
N SER A 183 3.20 2.34 6.55
CA SER A 183 4.30 1.59 5.95
C SER A 183 5.67 2.20 6.25
N ILE A 184 6.75 1.46 5.96
CA ILE A 184 8.12 1.99 6.09
C ILE A 184 8.38 3.13 5.09
N HIS A 185 7.80 3.06 3.88
CA HIS A 185 7.94 4.12 2.88
C HIS A 185 7.21 5.40 3.30
N GLY A 186 5.96 5.27 3.76
CA GLY A 186 5.18 6.41 4.27
C GLY A 186 5.83 7.07 5.47
N ARG A 187 6.38 6.30 6.41
CA ARG A 187 7.15 6.83 7.55
C ARG A 187 8.47 7.48 7.14
N ALA A 188 9.20 6.89 6.20
CA ALA A 188 10.43 7.48 5.66
C ALA A 188 10.15 8.85 5.01
N LEU A 189 9.09 8.93 4.20
CA LEU A 189 8.68 10.16 3.54
C LEU A 189 8.19 11.21 4.56
N SER A 190 7.18 10.88 5.36
CA SER A 190 6.46 11.86 6.19
C SER A 190 7.11 12.18 7.54
N LYS A 191 7.80 11.22 8.16
CA LYS A 191 8.43 11.42 9.49
C LYS A 191 9.92 11.73 9.38
N SER A 192 10.60 11.17 8.39
CA SER A 192 12.04 11.36 8.20
C SER A 192 12.37 12.39 7.11
N GLY A 193 11.37 12.91 6.39
CA GLY A 193 11.56 13.91 5.34
C GLY A 193 12.30 13.39 4.10
N LEU A 194 12.40 12.07 3.92
CA LEU A 194 13.17 11.48 2.82
C LEU A 194 12.35 11.53 1.53
N LEU A 195 12.56 12.58 0.73
CA LEU A 195 11.86 12.81 -0.55
C LEU A 195 12.11 11.70 -1.58
N VAL A 196 13.18 10.93 -1.43
CA VAL A 196 13.51 9.77 -2.27
C VAL A 196 12.74 8.50 -1.89
N ALA A 197 12.02 8.51 -0.77
CA ALA A 197 11.19 7.37 -0.38
C ALA A 197 10.05 7.17 -1.38
N ALA A 198 9.75 5.90 -1.69
CA ALA A 198 8.71 5.55 -2.64
C ALA A 198 7.33 6.06 -2.17
N HIS A 199 6.58 6.70 -3.07
CA HIS A 199 5.22 7.17 -2.85
C HIS A 199 4.25 6.52 -3.83
N CYS A 200 2.98 6.90 -3.81
CA CYS A 200 1.90 6.27 -4.58
C CYS A 200 2.27 6.13 -6.08
N SER A 201 2.75 7.21 -6.71
CA SER A 201 3.13 7.18 -8.14
C SER A 201 4.44 6.46 -8.45
N SER A 202 5.30 6.19 -7.46
CA SER A 202 6.49 5.35 -7.65
C SER A 202 6.10 3.91 -8.03
N CYS A 203 4.95 3.43 -7.51
CA CYS A 203 4.43 2.10 -7.81
C CYS A 203 3.31 2.13 -8.87
N HIS A 204 2.42 3.12 -8.84
CA HIS A 204 1.23 3.16 -9.70
C HIS A 204 1.39 3.96 -11.01
N GLY A 205 2.43 4.79 -11.13
CA GLY A 205 2.52 5.81 -12.19
C GLY A 205 1.87 7.13 -11.77
N SER A 206 2.05 8.17 -12.59
CA SER A 206 1.59 9.54 -12.26
C SER A 206 0.33 9.92 -13.02
N HIS A 207 0.37 9.83 -14.35
CA HIS A 207 -0.79 10.11 -15.22
C HIS A 207 -1.33 8.83 -15.85
N GLU A 208 -0.54 7.76 -15.89
CA GLU A 208 -0.80 6.46 -16.49
C GLU A 208 -1.28 5.39 -15.49
N ILE A 209 -2.03 5.79 -14.46
CA ILE A 209 -2.46 4.87 -13.39
C ILE A 209 -3.39 3.80 -13.96
N ARG A 210 -2.86 2.58 -14.16
CA ARG A 210 -3.54 1.47 -14.82
C ARG A 210 -3.96 0.37 -13.84
N PRO A 211 -5.06 -0.37 -14.11
CA PRO A 211 -5.51 -1.49 -13.28
C PRO A 211 -4.44 -2.59 -13.15
N LYS A 212 -4.40 -3.30 -12.02
CA LYS A 212 -3.45 -4.41 -11.78
C LYS A 212 -3.45 -5.51 -12.85
N ARG A 213 -4.57 -5.71 -13.55
CA ARG A 213 -4.70 -6.73 -14.62
C ARG A 213 -4.15 -6.26 -15.97
N ASP A 214 -3.93 -4.97 -16.14
CA ASP A 214 -3.35 -4.41 -17.38
C ASP A 214 -1.86 -4.80 -17.46
N PRO A 215 -1.40 -5.45 -18.54
CA PRO A 215 0.01 -5.82 -18.72
C PRO A 215 0.98 -4.63 -18.70
N GLU A 216 0.52 -3.43 -19.06
CA GLU A 216 1.34 -2.20 -19.03
C GLU A 216 1.34 -1.53 -17.65
N SER A 217 0.56 -2.03 -16.69
CA SER A 217 0.54 -1.48 -15.34
C SER A 217 1.82 -1.81 -14.58
N LYS A 218 2.42 -0.80 -13.93
CA LYS A 218 3.56 -0.99 -13.02
C LYS A 218 3.23 -1.91 -11.85
N VAL A 219 1.97 -2.02 -11.46
CA VAL A 219 1.51 -2.95 -10.39
C VAL A 219 0.99 -4.28 -10.92
N ASN A 220 1.17 -4.57 -12.23
CA ASN A 220 0.92 -5.90 -12.75
C ASN A 220 1.89 -6.90 -12.10
N ARG A 221 1.42 -8.12 -11.82
CA ARG A 221 2.22 -9.16 -11.15
C ARG A 221 3.55 -9.43 -11.84
N THR A 222 3.59 -9.43 -13.18
CA THR A 222 4.83 -9.66 -13.93
C THR A 222 5.81 -8.48 -13.84
N ASN A 223 5.29 -7.27 -13.62
CA ASN A 223 6.07 -6.03 -13.57
C ASN A 223 6.51 -5.66 -12.15
N VAL A 224 5.84 -6.21 -11.11
CA VAL A 224 6.11 -5.96 -9.70
C VAL A 224 7.61 -6.06 -9.35
N PRO A 225 8.36 -7.11 -9.74
CA PRO A 225 9.79 -7.18 -9.44
C PRO A 225 10.56 -5.97 -9.98
N SER A 226 10.32 -5.59 -11.23
CA SER A 226 10.95 -4.42 -11.86
C SER A 226 10.54 -3.11 -11.19
N THR A 227 9.28 -2.97 -10.78
CA THR A 227 8.78 -1.80 -10.06
C THR A 227 9.53 -1.60 -8.74
N CYS A 228 9.64 -2.64 -7.92
CA CYS A 228 10.43 -2.59 -6.68
C CYS A 228 11.92 -2.37 -6.97
N GLY A 229 12.43 -3.01 -8.01
CA GLY A 229 13.83 -2.97 -8.42
C GLY A 229 14.32 -1.62 -8.94
N THR A 230 13.42 -0.68 -9.26
CA THR A 230 13.77 0.72 -9.57
C THR A 230 14.63 1.34 -8.46
N CYS A 231 14.30 1.03 -7.21
CA CYS A 231 15.09 1.47 -6.05
C CYS A 231 15.87 0.32 -5.40
N HIS A 232 15.33 -0.91 -5.43
CA HIS A 232 15.95 -2.08 -4.81
C HIS A 232 16.74 -2.93 -5.83
N ALA A 233 17.61 -2.31 -6.62
CA ALA A 233 18.31 -2.97 -7.73
C ALA A 233 19.15 -4.19 -7.30
N GLY A 234 19.82 -4.12 -6.15
CA GLY A 234 20.57 -5.26 -5.60
C GLY A 234 19.68 -6.45 -5.25
N VAL A 235 18.53 -6.18 -4.63
CA VAL A 235 17.53 -7.21 -4.30
C VAL A 235 16.92 -7.80 -5.57
N LEU A 236 16.67 -6.97 -6.59
CA LEU A 236 16.17 -7.43 -7.89
C LEU A 236 17.13 -8.45 -8.53
N ALA A 237 18.43 -8.16 -8.49
CA ALA A 237 19.46 -9.04 -9.01
C ALA A 237 19.51 -10.38 -8.25
N GLU A 238 19.44 -10.35 -6.92
CA GLU A 238 19.35 -11.57 -6.10
C GLU A 238 18.09 -12.38 -6.39
N TYR A 239 16.94 -11.71 -6.46
CA TYR A 239 15.64 -12.32 -6.74
C TYR A 239 15.65 -13.06 -8.08
N PHE A 240 16.13 -12.42 -9.15
CA PHE A 240 16.23 -13.08 -10.44
C PHE A 240 17.34 -14.15 -10.50
N GLY A 241 18.24 -14.19 -9.53
CA GLY A 241 19.16 -15.32 -9.33
C GLY A 241 18.52 -16.50 -8.57
N SER A 242 17.31 -16.35 -8.03
CA SER A 242 16.60 -17.38 -7.26
C SER A 242 15.71 -18.28 -8.12
N VAL A 243 15.29 -19.41 -7.56
CA VAL A 243 14.32 -20.32 -8.20
C VAL A 243 12.97 -19.64 -8.47
N HIS A 244 12.54 -18.71 -7.62
CA HIS A 244 11.28 -17.98 -7.81
C HIS A 244 11.39 -16.97 -8.95
N GLY A 245 12.47 -16.19 -8.98
CA GLY A 245 12.70 -15.22 -10.05
C GLY A 245 12.94 -15.86 -11.41
N GLN A 246 13.61 -17.02 -11.46
CA GLN A 246 13.74 -17.81 -12.69
C GLN A 246 12.37 -18.32 -13.15
N ALA A 247 11.54 -18.86 -12.24
CA ALA A 247 10.19 -19.30 -12.61
C ALA A 247 9.30 -18.16 -13.16
N VAL A 248 9.45 -16.92 -12.66
CA VAL A 248 8.78 -15.75 -13.24
C VAL A 248 9.29 -15.44 -14.66
N LYS A 249 10.61 -15.53 -14.89
CA LYS A 249 11.19 -15.35 -16.23
C LYS A 249 10.70 -16.41 -17.22
N ASP A 250 10.51 -17.63 -16.75
CA ASP A 250 9.98 -18.75 -17.53
C ASP A 250 8.46 -18.64 -17.78
N GLY A 251 7.82 -17.55 -17.32
CA GLY A 251 6.40 -17.28 -17.57
C GLY A 251 5.43 -17.95 -16.59
N SER A 252 5.91 -18.47 -15.46
CA SER A 252 5.03 -19.06 -14.44
C SER A 252 4.19 -18.00 -13.74
N ALA A 253 2.88 -18.01 -14.00
CA ALA A 253 1.93 -17.09 -13.38
C ALA A 253 1.74 -17.29 -11.87
N VAL A 254 2.13 -18.45 -11.34
CA VAL A 254 2.02 -18.82 -9.92
C VAL A 254 3.32 -18.61 -9.15
N ALA A 255 4.42 -18.28 -9.84
CA ALA A 255 5.68 -18.00 -9.17
C ALA A 255 5.55 -16.75 -8.27
N PRO A 256 6.03 -16.82 -7.01
CA PRO A 256 5.86 -15.73 -6.07
C PRO A 256 6.78 -14.56 -6.46
N VAL A 257 6.23 -13.35 -6.42
CA VAL A 257 6.93 -12.07 -6.62
C VAL A 257 7.03 -11.32 -5.29
N CYS A 258 7.64 -10.14 -5.30
CA CYS A 258 7.92 -9.34 -4.10
C CYS A 258 6.69 -9.19 -3.17
N VAL A 259 5.50 -9.01 -3.77
CA VAL A 259 4.26 -8.72 -3.03
C VAL A 259 3.60 -9.94 -2.39
N ASP A 260 4.09 -11.15 -2.65
CA ASP A 260 3.58 -12.37 -2.01
C ASP A 260 4.27 -12.65 -0.67
N CYS A 261 5.46 -12.06 -0.45
CA CYS A 261 6.18 -12.14 0.83
C CYS A 261 6.12 -10.83 1.62
N HIS A 262 6.01 -9.69 0.93
CA HIS A 262 5.90 -8.37 1.53
C HIS A 262 4.59 -7.70 1.11
N THR A 263 3.75 -7.29 2.06
CA THR A 263 2.56 -6.49 1.75
C THR A 263 2.98 -5.12 1.19
N THR A 264 2.25 -4.55 0.22
CA THR A 264 2.67 -3.28 -0.43
C THR A 264 2.20 -2.05 0.30
N HIS A 265 0.91 -1.95 0.57
CA HIS A 265 0.38 -0.77 1.24
C HIS A 265 0.71 -0.75 2.73
N GLU A 266 1.14 -1.86 3.32
CA GLU A 266 1.59 -1.91 4.72
C GLU A 266 3.01 -2.45 4.85
N ILE A 267 3.88 -2.21 3.86
CA ILE A 267 5.25 -2.77 3.86
C ILE A 267 5.98 -2.40 5.17
N ARG A 268 6.47 -3.42 5.88
CA ARG A 268 7.07 -3.30 7.21
C ARG A 268 8.59 -3.46 7.16
N ARG A 269 9.24 -3.03 8.24
CA ARG A 269 10.66 -3.30 8.48
C ARG A 269 10.90 -4.78 8.82
N VAL A 270 11.85 -5.39 8.14
CA VAL A 270 12.19 -6.82 8.25
C VAL A 270 12.87 -7.16 9.58
N GLU A 271 13.39 -6.17 10.30
CA GLU A 271 14.05 -6.37 11.58
C GLU A 271 13.04 -6.56 12.72
N THR A 272 11.79 -6.15 12.52
CA THR A 272 10.76 -6.16 13.56
C THR A 272 10.41 -7.60 13.98
N PRO A 273 10.19 -7.85 15.28
CA PRO A 273 9.80 -9.17 15.76
C PRO A 273 8.54 -9.72 15.08
N LEU A 274 7.53 -8.86 14.85
CA LEU A 274 6.29 -9.25 14.20
C LEU A 274 6.52 -9.73 12.77
N TRP A 275 7.25 -8.96 11.96
CA TRP A 275 7.56 -9.37 10.58
C TRP A 275 8.33 -10.70 10.55
N LYS A 276 9.31 -10.84 11.45
CA LYS A 276 10.13 -12.05 11.59
C LYS A 276 9.33 -13.32 11.90
N LEU A 277 8.19 -13.20 12.56
CA LEU A 277 7.31 -14.34 12.87
C LEU A 277 6.27 -14.56 11.76
N GLU A 278 5.75 -13.47 11.19
CA GLU A 278 4.76 -13.51 10.09
C GLU A 278 5.34 -14.14 8.82
N ILE A 279 6.59 -13.85 8.47
CA ILE A 279 7.23 -14.34 7.24
C ILE A 279 7.25 -15.87 7.11
N VAL A 280 7.29 -16.60 8.24
CA VAL A 280 7.23 -18.06 8.28
C VAL A 280 5.89 -18.55 7.70
N LYS A 281 4.80 -17.83 8.01
CA LYS A 281 3.46 -18.14 7.49
C LYS A 281 3.36 -17.83 6.00
N GLU A 282 3.97 -16.74 5.54
CA GLU A 282 3.96 -16.34 4.12
C GLU A 282 4.60 -17.42 3.24
N CYS A 283 5.75 -17.97 3.63
CA CYS A 283 6.37 -19.10 2.92
C CYS A 283 5.41 -20.30 2.82
N GLY A 284 4.67 -20.58 3.90
CA GLY A 284 3.75 -21.71 3.99
C GLY A 284 2.42 -21.55 3.24
N THR A 285 2.11 -20.38 2.70
CA THR A 285 0.93 -20.20 1.83
C THR A 285 1.04 -21.09 0.57
N CYS A 286 2.25 -21.21 0.03
CA CYS A 286 2.63 -22.08 -1.07
C CYS A 286 3.32 -23.38 -0.60
N HIS A 287 4.26 -23.30 0.36
CA HIS A 287 5.02 -24.45 0.86
C HIS A 287 4.37 -25.10 2.08
N ARG A 288 3.11 -25.54 1.94
CA ARG A 288 2.28 -26.05 3.05
C ARG A 288 2.90 -27.24 3.78
N GLU A 289 3.43 -28.19 3.02
CA GLU A 289 4.03 -29.41 3.57
C GLU A 289 5.33 -29.12 4.32
N SER A 290 6.17 -28.24 3.76
CA SER A 290 7.38 -27.77 4.43
C SER A 290 7.06 -27.01 5.71
N LEU A 291 6.00 -26.19 5.73
CA LEU A 291 5.55 -25.49 6.93
C LEU A 291 5.06 -26.47 8.00
N ARG A 292 4.32 -27.52 7.62
CA ARG A 292 3.84 -28.57 8.54
C ARG A 292 5.01 -29.24 9.25
N THR A 293 5.91 -29.83 8.48
CA THR A 293 7.09 -30.53 9.02
C THR A 293 8.04 -29.61 9.79
N TYR A 294 8.22 -28.36 9.33
CA TYR A 294 9.01 -27.37 10.07
C TYR A 294 8.41 -27.09 11.46
N ARG A 295 7.08 -26.99 11.58
CA ARG A 295 6.39 -26.75 12.85
C ARG A 295 6.57 -27.87 13.88
N ASP A 296 6.84 -29.09 13.42
CA ASP A 296 7.13 -30.23 14.29
C ASP A 296 8.56 -30.20 14.85
N THR A 297 9.44 -29.34 14.32
CA THR A 297 10.81 -29.17 14.82
C THR A 297 10.87 -28.22 16.01
N PHE A 298 11.96 -28.30 16.78
CA PHE A 298 12.26 -27.32 17.84
C PHE A 298 12.23 -25.88 17.31
N HIS A 299 12.80 -25.62 16.12
CA HIS A 299 12.76 -24.29 15.51
C HIS A 299 11.34 -23.80 15.27
N GLY A 300 10.49 -24.66 14.70
CA GLY A 300 9.09 -24.36 14.44
C GLY A 300 8.26 -24.13 15.71
N GLN A 301 8.41 -24.99 16.71
CA GLN A 301 7.73 -24.85 18.00
C GLN A 301 8.10 -23.54 18.69
N VAL A 302 9.40 -23.21 18.74
CA VAL A 302 9.91 -21.98 19.38
C VAL A 302 9.45 -20.72 18.64
N THR A 303 9.41 -20.73 17.30
CA THR A 303 8.79 -19.61 16.55
C THR A 303 7.29 -19.48 16.80
N THR A 304 6.58 -20.60 17.01
CA THR A 304 5.14 -20.59 17.32
C THR A 304 4.86 -19.97 18.69
N LEU A 305 5.80 -20.12 19.63
CA LEU A 305 5.77 -19.47 20.94
C LEU A 305 6.17 -17.98 20.91
N GLY A 306 6.49 -17.43 19.73
CA GLY A 306 6.80 -16.01 19.55
C GLY A 306 8.28 -15.64 19.70
N PHE A 307 9.18 -16.61 19.85
CA PHE A 307 10.61 -16.34 19.92
C PHE A 307 11.19 -16.08 18.51
N ILE A 308 12.00 -15.03 18.40
CA ILE A 308 12.55 -14.54 17.13
C ILE A 308 14.03 -14.89 16.90
N ARG A 309 14.72 -15.36 17.94
CA ARG A 309 16.13 -15.76 17.92
C ARG A 309 16.25 -17.26 17.70
N VAL A 310 15.69 -17.72 16.59
CA VAL A 310 15.67 -19.12 16.19
C VAL A 310 15.60 -19.15 14.66
N ALA A 311 16.13 -20.22 14.05
CA ALA A 311 16.16 -20.33 12.60
C ALA A 311 14.74 -20.44 12.02
N ARG A 312 14.47 -19.66 10.98
CA ARG A 312 13.26 -19.71 10.15
C ARG A 312 13.62 -20.18 8.74
N CYS A 313 12.62 -20.27 7.87
CA CYS A 313 12.77 -20.61 6.46
C CYS A 313 13.89 -19.82 5.79
N SER A 314 13.90 -18.49 5.94
CA SER A 314 14.88 -17.60 5.29
C SER A 314 16.29 -17.66 5.89
N ASP A 315 16.43 -18.04 7.15
CA ASP A 315 17.76 -18.18 7.79
C ASP A 315 18.51 -19.41 7.23
N CYS A 316 17.77 -20.44 6.81
CA CYS A 316 18.31 -21.62 6.14
C CYS A 316 18.38 -21.45 4.62
N HIS A 317 17.29 -21.06 3.95
CA HIS A 317 17.17 -21.04 2.48
C HIS A 317 17.61 -19.73 1.80
N GLY A 318 17.82 -18.65 2.57
CA GLY A 318 17.98 -17.30 2.04
C GLY A 318 16.65 -16.54 1.95
N SER A 319 16.73 -15.22 1.76
CA SER A 319 15.56 -14.32 1.69
C SER A 319 15.15 -14.00 0.25
N HIS A 320 16.06 -13.41 -0.53
CA HIS A 320 15.80 -13.04 -1.93
C HIS A 320 16.52 -13.95 -2.93
N ARG A 321 17.65 -14.56 -2.54
CA ARG A 321 18.38 -15.55 -3.35
C ARG A 321 18.14 -16.98 -2.85
N ILE A 322 16.94 -17.48 -3.08
CA ILE A 322 16.55 -18.86 -2.70
C ILE A 322 16.95 -19.82 -3.83
N LEU A 323 17.81 -20.78 -3.52
CA LEU A 323 18.33 -21.77 -4.48
C LEU A 323 17.86 -23.19 -4.15
N ARG A 324 17.88 -24.09 -5.14
CA ARG A 324 17.57 -25.51 -4.92
C ARG A 324 18.62 -26.14 -4.00
N ALA A 325 18.23 -27.15 -3.22
CA ALA A 325 19.17 -27.87 -2.36
C ALA A 325 20.31 -28.55 -3.13
N SER A 326 20.06 -28.93 -4.39
CA SER A 326 21.08 -29.51 -5.28
C SER A 326 22.06 -28.48 -5.84
N ASP A 327 21.76 -27.18 -5.75
CA ASP A 327 22.65 -26.14 -6.24
C ASP A 327 23.85 -25.98 -5.29
N PRO A 328 25.10 -26.08 -5.76
CA PRO A 328 26.27 -25.97 -4.90
C PRO A 328 26.41 -24.60 -4.22
N LEU A 329 25.79 -23.53 -4.76
CA LEU A 329 25.76 -22.20 -4.17
C LEU A 329 24.65 -22.04 -3.11
N SER A 330 23.74 -23.00 -2.99
CA SER A 330 22.69 -22.97 -1.98
C SER A 330 23.27 -23.10 -0.58
N SER A 331 22.75 -22.32 0.36
CA SER A 331 23.10 -22.41 1.79
C SER A 331 22.75 -23.77 2.40
N ILE A 332 21.77 -24.47 1.82
CA ILE A 332 21.36 -25.81 2.25
C ILE A 332 21.92 -26.93 1.36
N SER A 333 22.91 -26.63 0.51
CA SER A 333 23.59 -27.67 -0.24
C SER A 333 24.38 -28.58 0.70
N PRO A 334 24.64 -29.85 0.36
CA PRO A 334 25.42 -30.75 1.21
C PRO A 334 26.79 -30.18 1.61
N LYS A 335 27.40 -29.36 0.75
CA LYS A 335 28.69 -28.70 1.00
C LYS A 335 28.58 -27.51 1.98
N ASN A 336 27.47 -26.79 1.98
CA ASN A 336 27.30 -25.56 2.76
C ASN A 336 26.43 -25.74 4.01
N LEU A 337 25.77 -26.89 4.19
CA LEU A 337 24.80 -27.09 5.26
C LEU A 337 25.44 -26.93 6.66
N VAL A 338 26.62 -27.49 6.88
CA VAL A 338 27.35 -27.36 8.15
C VAL A 338 27.64 -25.90 8.47
N SER A 339 28.14 -25.12 7.49
CA SER A 339 28.44 -23.70 7.71
C SER A 339 27.18 -22.86 7.93
N THR A 340 26.05 -23.25 7.33
CA THR A 340 24.74 -22.65 7.62
C THR A 340 24.31 -22.91 9.06
N CYS A 341 24.43 -24.13 9.57
CA CYS A 341 24.14 -24.44 10.98
C CYS A 341 25.08 -23.68 11.93
N GLN A 342 26.36 -23.54 11.56
CA GLN A 342 27.37 -22.87 12.36
C GLN A 342 27.12 -21.38 12.62
N LYS A 343 26.24 -20.72 11.84
CA LYS A 343 25.78 -19.35 12.10
C LYS A 343 25.17 -19.19 13.49
N CYS A 344 24.52 -20.23 14.01
CA CYS A 344 23.90 -20.25 15.34
C CYS A 344 24.48 -21.33 16.26
N HIS A 345 25.05 -22.40 15.69
CA HIS A 345 25.63 -23.52 16.42
C HIS A 345 27.13 -23.64 16.13
N PRO A 346 28.01 -22.87 16.79
CA PRO A 346 29.44 -22.79 16.42
C PRO A 346 30.20 -24.12 16.43
N LYS A 347 29.71 -25.11 17.19
CA LYS A 347 30.28 -26.47 17.28
C LYS A 347 29.61 -27.48 16.35
N ALA A 348 28.72 -27.05 15.46
CA ALA A 348 28.05 -27.93 14.51
C ALA A 348 29.08 -28.60 13.58
N ASN A 349 28.91 -29.90 13.40
CA ASN A 349 29.73 -30.75 12.53
C ASN A 349 28.82 -31.50 11.53
N ALA A 350 29.40 -32.36 10.70
CA ALA A 350 28.65 -33.11 9.69
C ALA A 350 27.50 -33.94 10.29
N ASN A 351 27.71 -34.60 11.43
CA ASN A 351 26.67 -35.38 12.10
C ASN A 351 25.55 -34.49 12.64
N PHE A 352 25.89 -33.32 13.20
CA PHE A 352 24.89 -32.35 13.62
C PHE A 352 24.02 -31.87 12.45
N ALA A 353 24.64 -31.63 11.30
CA ALA A 353 23.95 -31.19 10.09
C ALA A 353 23.09 -32.28 9.42
N GLN A 354 23.16 -33.54 9.87
CA GLN A 354 22.21 -34.58 9.43
C GLN A 354 20.81 -34.40 10.01
N PHE A 355 20.63 -33.51 11.00
CA PHE A 355 19.30 -33.13 11.46
C PHE A 355 18.44 -32.65 10.28
N SER A 356 17.29 -33.30 10.08
CA SER A 356 16.36 -32.97 8.99
C SER A 356 15.27 -32.00 9.47
N PRO A 357 15.29 -30.72 9.06
CA PRO A 357 14.29 -29.73 9.49
C PRO A 357 12.91 -29.92 8.86
N HIS A 358 12.79 -30.85 7.90
CA HIS A 358 11.56 -31.20 7.20
C HIS A 358 11.31 -32.72 7.25
N ALA A 359 11.69 -33.36 8.35
CA ALA A 359 11.41 -34.76 8.59
C ALA A 359 9.89 -34.97 8.69
N ASP A 360 9.38 -35.99 7.99
CA ASP A 360 7.97 -36.37 8.01
C ASP A 360 7.86 -37.83 8.44
N PHE A 361 7.25 -38.07 9.61
CA PHE A 361 7.02 -39.41 10.14
C PHE A 361 5.82 -40.12 9.50
N THR A 362 5.04 -39.43 8.67
CA THR A 362 3.92 -40.01 7.92
C THR A 362 4.32 -40.51 6.53
N ASP A 363 5.46 -40.06 6.02
CA ASP A 363 6.01 -40.45 4.73
C ASP A 363 7.00 -41.62 4.88
N LYS A 364 6.51 -42.83 4.61
CA LYS A 364 7.31 -44.06 4.64
C LYS A 364 8.40 -44.08 3.57
N GLU A 365 8.17 -43.52 2.40
CA GLU A 365 9.11 -43.59 1.27
C GLU A 365 10.32 -42.68 1.53
N ARG A 366 10.06 -41.48 2.05
CA ARG A 366 11.11 -40.49 2.34
C ARG A 366 11.84 -40.78 3.65
N ASN A 367 11.14 -41.22 4.69
CA ASN A 367 11.71 -41.44 6.03
C ASN A 367 11.27 -42.78 6.65
N PRO A 368 11.68 -43.93 6.09
CA PRO A 368 11.19 -45.24 6.53
C PRO A 368 11.47 -45.51 8.01
N GLY A 369 12.66 -45.17 8.51
CA GLY A 369 13.02 -45.35 9.91
C GLY A 369 12.14 -44.54 10.87
N LEU A 370 11.88 -43.27 10.54
CA LEU A 370 11.03 -42.40 11.35
C LEU A 370 9.56 -42.84 11.32
N TYR A 371 9.08 -43.31 10.16
CA TYR A 371 7.74 -43.85 10.01
C TYR A 371 7.48 -45.04 10.93
N TYR A 372 8.37 -46.04 10.90
CA TYR A 372 8.22 -47.22 11.75
C TYR A 372 8.42 -46.90 13.23
N ALA A 373 9.35 -46.00 13.58
CA ALA A 373 9.51 -45.52 14.95
C ALA A 373 8.24 -44.81 15.45
N ALA A 374 7.61 -43.97 14.64
CA ALA A 374 6.37 -43.28 15.00
C ALA A 374 5.20 -44.25 15.18
N ILE A 375 5.06 -45.28 14.32
CA ILE A 375 4.06 -46.33 14.51
C ILE A 375 4.32 -47.07 15.82
N PHE A 376 5.56 -47.50 16.06
CA PHE A 376 5.92 -48.21 17.28
C PHE A 376 5.58 -47.38 18.52
N MET A 377 6.00 -46.12 18.57
CA MET A 377 5.72 -45.23 19.71
C MET A 377 4.22 -44.96 19.91
N LYS A 378 3.45 -44.78 18.82
CA LYS A 378 1.98 -44.62 18.90
C LYS A 378 1.31 -45.88 19.43
N THR A 379 1.71 -47.05 18.93
CA THR A 379 1.18 -48.34 19.39
C THR A 379 1.53 -48.59 20.85
N LEU A 380 2.77 -48.28 21.26
CA LEU A 380 3.19 -48.38 22.66
C LEU A 380 2.36 -47.45 23.55
N LEU A 381 2.18 -46.18 23.14
CA LEU A 381 1.40 -45.20 23.88
C LEU A 381 -0.06 -45.66 24.05
N ILE A 382 -0.72 -46.01 22.95
CA ILE A 382 -2.11 -46.49 22.96
C ILE A 382 -2.24 -47.76 23.79
N GLY A 383 -1.31 -48.70 23.65
CA GLY A 383 -1.31 -49.95 24.41
C GLY A 383 -1.19 -49.73 25.92
N VAL A 384 -0.26 -48.87 26.35
CA VAL A 384 -0.08 -48.52 27.76
C VAL A 384 -1.33 -47.83 28.31
N PHE A 385 -1.84 -46.80 27.62
CA PHE A 385 -3.05 -46.09 28.07
C PHE A 385 -4.29 -46.98 28.07
N ALA A 386 -4.46 -47.85 27.08
CA ALA A 386 -5.59 -48.79 27.03
C ALA A 386 -5.52 -49.80 28.16
N PHE A 387 -4.34 -50.40 28.41
CA PHE A 387 -4.17 -51.39 29.47
C PHE A 387 -4.37 -50.79 30.85
N PHE A 388 -3.62 -49.72 31.20
CA PHE A 388 -3.71 -49.10 32.52
C PHE A 388 -5.02 -48.33 32.70
N GLY A 389 -5.55 -47.74 31.63
CA GLY A 389 -6.86 -47.11 31.64
C GLY A 389 -7.99 -48.11 31.92
N LEU A 390 -7.99 -49.26 31.22
CA LEU A 390 -8.97 -50.32 31.45
C LEU A 390 -8.81 -50.92 32.85
N HIS A 391 -7.58 -51.20 33.29
CA HIS A 391 -7.31 -51.70 34.64
C HIS A 391 -7.87 -50.74 35.70
N THR A 392 -7.56 -49.45 35.59
CA THR A 392 -8.04 -48.42 36.52
C THR A 392 -9.56 -48.28 36.47
N PHE A 393 -10.16 -48.33 35.28
CA PHE A 393 -11.60 -48.27 35.10
C PHE A 393 -12.32 -49.47 35.75
N LEU A 394 -11.81 -50.69 35.52
CA LEU A 394 -12.35 -51.91 36.14
C LEU A 394 -12.18 -51.90 37.66
N TRP A 395 -11.02 -51.43 38.14
CA TRP A 395 -10.78 -51.27 39.58
C TRP A 395 -11.75 -50.25 40.20
N LEU A 396 -11.99 -49.12 39.55
CA LEU A 396 -12.94 -48.10 40.00
C LEU A 396 -14.38 -48.63 40.00
N LEU A 397 -14.77 -49.38 38.97
CA LEU A 397 -16.08 -50.02 38.90
C LEU A 397 -16.26 -51.02 40.05
N ARG A 398 -15.26 -51.87 40.30
CA ARG A 398 -15.28 -52.79 41.43
C ARG A 398 -15.37 -52.06 42.77
N SER A 399 -14.55 -51.03 42.97
CA SER A 399 -14.52 -50.26 44.22
C SER A 399 -15.85 -49.54 44.49
N THR A 400 -16.48 -48.97 43.45
CA THR A 400 -17.81 -48.34 43.58
C THR A 400 -18.91 -49.34 43.91
N ILE A 401 -18.89 -50.54 43.31
CA ILE A 401 -19.79 -51.64 43.66
C ILE A 401 -19.57 -52.08 45.12
N GLU A 402 -18.33 -52.23 45.56
CA GLU A 402 -17.99 -52.60 46.95
C GLU A 402 -18.45 -51.52 47.96
N ILE A 403 -18.25 -50.23 47.65
CA ILE A 403 -18.72 -49.11 48.51
C ILE A 403 -20.24 -49.07 48.57
N TRP A 404 -20.94 -49.21 47.43
CA TRP A 404 -22.40 -49.20 47.39
C TRP A 404 -23.00 -50.44 48.07
N GLY A 405 -22.40 -51.61 47.87
CA GLY A 405 -22.78 -52.85 48.54
C GLY A 405 -22.51 -52.80 50.06
N GLY A 406 -21.37 -52.25 50.47
CA GLY A 406 -21.03 -52.04 51.87
C GLY A 406 -21.93 -51.02 52.57
N ARG A 407 -22.34 -49.96 51.86
CA ARG A 407 -23.28 -48.95 52.35
C ARG A 407 -24.70 -49.51 52.51
N LYS A 408 -25.17 -50.33 51.57
CA LYS A 408 -26.43 -51.08 51.73
C LYS A 408 -26.39 -52.08 52.88
N ARG A 409 -25.27 -52.79 53.06
CA ARG A 409 -25.10 -53.70 54.20
C ARG A 409 -25.09 -52.99 55.55
N ARG A 410 -24.41 -51.83 55.64
CA ARG A 410 -24.41 -51.00 56.86
C ARG A 410 -25.78 -50.43 57.19
N GLN A 411 -26.52 -49.96 56.18
CA GLN A 411 -27.87 -49.46 56.39
C GLN A 411 -28.84 -50.58 56.79
N ALA A 412 -28.70 -51.79 56.22
CA ALA A 412 -29.50 -52.94 56.64
C ALA A 412 -29.19 -53.41 58.07
N THR A 413 -27.95 -53.25 58.55
CA THR A 413 -27.61 -53.52 59.97
C THR A 413 -28.09 -52.42 60.90
N GLU A 414 -28.01 -51.14 60.49
CA GLU A 414 -28.58 -50.04 61.29
C GLU A 414 -30.10 -50.14 61.39
N ASP A 415 -30.79 -50.51 60.30
CA ASP A 415 -32.25 -50.71 60.30
C ASP A 415 -32.65 -51.91 61.19
N SER A 416 -31.86 -53.00 61.21
CA SER A 416 -32.14 -54.15 62.10
C SER A 416 -31.89 -53.82 63.57
N ASP A 417 -30.83 -53.06 63.86
CA ASP A 417 -30.50 -52.64 65.23
C ASP A 417 -31.53 -51.60 65.74
N GLU A 418 -32.11 -50.76 64.88
CA GLU A 418 -33.24 -49.88 65.23
C GLU A 418 -34.57 -50.62 65.41
N GLU A 419 -34.79 -51.75 64.72
CA GLU A 419 -35.97 -52.59 64.89
C GLU A 419 -35.90 -53.38 66.21
N GLU A 420 -34.72 -53.93 66.56
CA GLU A 420 -34.49 -54.62 67.83
C GLU A 420 -34.62 -53.69 69.05
N ASN A 421 -34.26 -52.40 68.91
CA ASN A 421 -34.36 -51.41 69.98
C ASN A 421 -35.78 -50.78 70.14
N LYS A 422 -36.74 -51.12 69.27
CA LYS A 422 -38.16 -50.73 69.41
C LYS A 422 -39.00 -51.76 70.18
N ASP A 423 -38.49 -52.97 70.34
CA ASP A 423 -39.16 -54.07 71.04
C ASP A 423 -38.75 -54.19 72.52
N GLU A 424 -37.88 -53.31 73.04
CA GLU A 424 -37.68 -53.15 74.48
C GLU A 424 -38.77 -52.25 75.09
N PRO A 425 -39.67 -52.76 75.94
CA PRO A 425 -40.66 -51.94 76.63
C PRO A 425 -39.98 -51.01 77.65
N PRO A 426 -40.50 -49.78 77.86
CA PRO A 426 -39.93 -48.85 78.82
C PRO A 426 -39.96 -49.46 80.22
N GLY A 427 -38.78 -49.48 80.85
CA GLY A 427 -38.58 -50.06 82.16
C GLY A 427 -39.56 -49.54 83.22
N SER A 428 -40.23 -50.49 83.87
CA SER A 428 -40.90 -50.32 85.16
C SER A 428 -40.58 -51.50 86.06
#